data_AF-A0AB73IPW7-F1
#
_entry.id   AF-A0AB73IPW7-F1
#
_cell.length_a   1.000
_cell.length_b   1.000
_cell.length_c   1.000
_cell.angle_alpha   90.00
_cell.angle_beta   90.00
_cell.angle_gamma   90.00
#
_symmetry.space_group_name_H-M   'P 1'
#
loop_
_entity.id
_entity.type
_entity.pdbx_description
1 polymer ?
#
loop_
_entity_poly.entity_id
_entity_poly.type
_entity_poly.pdbx_seq_one_letter_code
_entity_poly.pdbx_strand_id
1 'polypeptide(L)'
;MQRPAKSSIEWDAKVLANPEKSWLNPGQPTLAEVFSKDFEHFASACGSAESFVDAFNIYQPVWVAISDLPGFVRDYNKPHAEYDALEGEPFWLRS
;
A
#
# COMPACT_ATOMS: atom_id res chain seq x y z
N MET A 1 4.73 -5.29 -23.05
CA MET A 1 4.34 -5.86 -21.75
C MET A 1 2.85 -6.13 -21.75
N GLN A 2 2.42 -7.38 -21.55
CA GLN A 2 1.00 -7.71 -21.36
C GLN A 2 0.60 -7.33 -19.93
N ARG A 3 -0.41 -6.48 -19.76
CA ARG A 3 -0.95 -6.13 -18.43
C ARG A 3 -1.94 -7.21 -18.00
N PRO A 4 -1.85 -7.71 -16.76
CA PRO A 4 -2.77 -8.73 -16.28
C PRO A 4 -4.21 -8.19 -16.27
N ALA A 5 -5.13 -9.01 -16.77
CA ALA A 5 -6.55 -8.70 -16.76
C ALA A 5 -7.09 -8.76 -15.33
N LYS A 6 -8.12 -7.96 -15.04
CA LYS A 6 -8.77 -7.95 -13.71
C LYS A 6 -9.30 -9.32 -13.27
N SER A 7 -9.59 -10.20 -14.22
CA SER A 7 -10.10 -11.56 -14.00
C SER A 7 -9.06 -12.53 -13.45
N SER A 8 -7.80 -12.09 -13.31
CA SER A 8 -6.73 -12.90 -12.72
C SER A 8 -6.73 -12.91 -11.19
N ILE A 9 -7.63 -12.16 -10.55
CA ILE A 9 -7.79 -12.12 -9.08
C ILE A 9 -9.23 -12.49 -8.73
N GLU A 10 -9.41 -13.38 -7.76
CA GLU A 10 -10.70 -13.62 -7.12
C GLU A 10 -10.98 -12.52 -6.10
N TRP A 11 -12.08 -11.80 -6.30
CA TRP A 11 -12.44 -10.67 -5.46
C TRP A 11 -13.44 -11.08 -4.38
N ASP A 12 -13.19 -10.67 -3.14
CA ASP A 12 -14.18 -10.81 -2.07
C ASP A 12 -15.30 -9.77 -2.24
N ALA A 13 -16.46 -10.24 -2.71
CA ALA A 13 -17.63 -9.39 -2.92
C ALA A 13 -18.13 -8.71 -1.64
N LYS A 14 -17.90 -9.29 -0.45
CA LYS A 14 -18.32 -8.68 0.83
C LYS A 14 -17.43 -7.51 1.22
N VAL A 15 -16.16 -7.54 0.84
CA VAL A 15 -15.21 -6.45 1.07
C VAL A 15 -15.49 -5.30 0.10
N LEU A 16 -15.73 -5.62 -1.18
CA LEU A 16 -16.01 -4.63 -2.22
C LEU A 16 -17.38 -3.97 -2.11
N ALA A 17 -18.39 -4.67 -1.58
CA ALA A 17 -19.73 -4.11 -1.39
C ALA A 17 -19.81 -3.16 -0.18
N ASN A 18 -18.75 -3.04 0.63
CA ASN A 18 -18.74 -2.18 1.80
C ASN A 18 -17.74 -1.01 1.61
N PRO A 19 -18.24 0.22 1.38
CA PRO A 19 -17.41 1.42 1.24
C PRO A 19 -16.59 1.77 2.50
N GLU A 20 -16.95 1.27 3.68
CA GLU A 20 -16.14 1.41 4.90
C GLU A 20 -14.93 0.47 4.92
N LYS A 21 -14.91 -0.55 4.03
CA LYS A 21 -13.85 -1.55 3.95
C LYS A 21 -12.96 -1.43 2.72
N SER A 22 -13.50 -0.98 1.59
CA SER A 22 -12.72 -0.83 0.37
C SER A 22 -13.31 0.24 -0.55
N TRP A 23 -12.42 1.04 -1.16
CA TRP A 23 -12.77 2.01 -2.20
C TRP A 23 -12.35 1.54 -3.60
N LEU A 24 -11.93 0.27 -3.73
CA LEU A 24 -11.52 -0.30 -5.00
C LEU A 24 -12.73 -0.44 -5.92
N ASN A 25 -12.53 -0.10 -7.20
CA ASN A 25 -13.53 -0.30 -8.23
C ASN A 25 -13.10 -1.46 -9.16
N PRO A 26 -13.60 -2.69 -8.95
CA PRO A 26 -13.26 -3.86 -9.79
C PRO A 26 -13.87 -3.77 -11.20
N GLY A 27 -14.71 -2.75 -11.46
CA GLY A 27 -15.26 -2.46 -12.78
C GLY A 27 -14.19 -2.08 -13.81
N GLN A 28 -13.02 -1.63 -13.37
CA GLN A 28 -11.97 -1.13 -14.25
C GLN A 28 -11.39 -2.22 -15.17
N PRO A 29 -10.93 -1.86 -16.39
CA PRO A 29 -10.43 -2.82 -17.38
C PRO A 29 -9.20 -3.63 -16.92
N THR A 30 -8.28 -3.00 -16.19
CA THR A 30 -7.01 -3.59 -15.78
C THR A 30 -6.77 -3.46 -14.28
N LEU A 31 -5.95 -4.35 -13.70
CA LEU A 31 -5.56 -4.26 -12.29
C LEU A 31 -4.85 -2.93 -11.97
N ALA A 32 -4.04 -2.43 -12.91
CA ALA A 32 -3.37 -1.14 -12.76
C ALA A 32 -4.37 0.02 -12.58
N GLU A 33 -5.51 -0.03 -13.28
CA GLU A 33 -6.56 0.97 -13.12
C GLU A 33 -7.36 0.77 -11.82
N VAL A 34 -7.58 -0.47 -11.39
CA VAL A 34 -8.23 -0.78 -10.09
C VAL A 34 -7.44 -0.16 -8.93
N PHE A 35 -6.11 -0.28 -8.94
CA PHE A 35 -5.21 0.20 -7.87
C PHE A 35 -4.56 1.57 -8.16
N SER A 36 -5.02 2.27 -9.20
CA SER A 36 -4.42 3.55 -9.65
C SER A 36 -4.28 4.58 -8.52
N LYS A 37 -5.34 4.76 -7.73
CA LYS A 37 -5.35 5.68 -6.58
C LYS A 37 -4.33 5.32 -5.51
N ASP A 38 -4.10 4.04 -5.26
CA ASP A 38 -3.10 3.61 -4.28
C ASP A 38 -1.69 3.99 -4.74
N PHE A 39 -1.40 3.83 -6.04
CA PHE A 39 -0.14 4.29 -6.62
C PHE A 39 0.01 5.81 -6.59
N GLU A 40 -1.06 6.57 -6.85
CA GLU A 40 -1.07 8.03 -6.75
C GLU A 40 -0.79 8.50 -5.31
N HIS A 41 -1.47 7.91 -4.32
CA HIS A 41 -1.24 8.22 -2.91
C HIS A 41 0.18 7.84 -2.47
N PHE A 42 0.69 6.70 -2.91
CA PHE A 42 2.06 6.29 -2.63
C PHE A 42 3.07 7.29 -3.19
N ALA A 43 2.93 7.70 -4.46
CA ALA A 43 3.78 8.71 -5.07
C ALA A 43 3.72 10.06 -4.32
N SER A 44 2.52 10.46 -3.89
CA SER A 44 2.34 11.67 -3.08
C SER A 44 3.00 11.58 -1.70
N ALA A 45 2.99 10.39 -1.08
CA ALA A 45 3.65 10.15 0.20
C ALA A 45 5.18 10.22 0.05
N CYS A 46 5.74 9.65 -1.03
CA CYS A 46 7.16 9.79 -1.36
C CYS A 46 7.56 11.26 -1.53
N GLY A 47 6.83 12.02 -2.34
CA GLY A 47 7.13 13.45 -2.52
C GLY A 47 7.02 14.27 -1.22
N SER A 48 6.09 13.90 -0.33
CA SER A 48 5.97 14.52 0.99
C SER A 48 7.17 14.20 1.88
N ALA A 49 7.64 12.94 1.88
CA ALA A 49 8.81 12.51 2.64
C ALA A 49 10.08 13.21 2.15
N GLU A 50 10.30 13.30 0.84
CA GLU A 50 11.40 14.05 0.23
C GLU A 50 11.37 15.53 0.65
N SER A 51 10.21 16.17 0.53
CA SER A 51 10.04 17.58 0.92
C SER A 51 10.32 17.80 2.42
N PHE A 52 9.98 16.84 3.28
CA PHE A 52 10.23 16.91 4.71
C PHE A 52 11.72 16.79 5.04
N VAL A 53 12.43 15.90 4.33
CA VAL A 53 13.90 15.81 4.41
C VAL A 53 14.53 17.12 3.97
N ASP A 54 14.11 17.67 2.83
CA ASP A 54 14.71 18.90 2.29
C ASP A 54 14.45 20.12 3.20
N ALA A 55 13.26 20.22 3.78
CA ALA A 55 12.87 21.36 4.61
C ALA A 55 13.41 21.28 6.05
N PHE A 56 13.48 20.08 6.63
CA PHE A 56 13.77 19.90 8.05
C PHE A 56 15.02 19.07 8.34
N ASN A 57 15.64 18.48 7.31
CA ASN A 57 16.75 17.51 7.43
C ASN A 57 16.38 16.31 8.32
N ILE A 58 15.11 15.87 8.25
CA ILE A 58 14.58 14.73 8.99
C ILE A 58 14.12 13.66 8.00
N TYR A 59 14.75 12.49 8.08
CA TYR A 59 14.33 11.32 7.32
C TYR A 59 13.06 10.69 7.90
N GLN A 60 12.00 10.65 7.10
CA GLN A 60 10.76 9.93 7.41
C GLN A 60 10.51 8.90 6.30
N PRO A 61 10.64 7.59 6.58
CA PRO A 61 10.37 6.56 5.59
C PRO A 61 8.89 6.53 5.21
N VAL A 62 8.59 6.14 3.97
CA VAL A 62 7.24 5.84 3.51
C VAL A 62 6.96 4.36 3.76
N TRP A 63 5.80 4.06 4.33
CA TRP A 63 5.40 2.76 4.82
C TRP A 63 4.04 2.40 4.22
N VAL A 64 3.90 1.14 3.85
CA VAL A 64 2.59 0.54 3.55
C VAL A 64 2.20 -0.25 4.80
N ALA A 65 1.06 0.07 5.39
CA ALA A 65 0.56 -0.57 6.60
C ALA A 65 -0.84 -1.13 6.37
N ILE A 66 -1.21 -2.13 7.16
CA ILE A 66 -2.60 -2.59 7.17
C ILE A 66 -3.47 -1.54 7.86
N SER A 67 -4.61 -1.20 7.26
CA SER A 67 -5.50 -0.15 7.75
C SER A 67 -6.34 -0.54 8.96
N ASP A 68 -6.42 -1.83 9.31
CA ASP A 68 -7.13 -2.26 10.51
C ASP A 68 -6.34 -1.82 11.75
N LEU A 69 -7.05 -1.38 12.81
CA LEU A 69 -6.38 -0.81 13.98
C LEU A 69 -5.34 -1.77 14.62
N PRO A 70 -5.59 -3.08 14.77
CA PRO A 70 -4.59 -4.02 15.26
C PRO A 70 -3.37 -4.16 14.34
N GLY A 71 -3.58 -4.34 13.03
CA GLY A 71 -2.49 -4.43 12.06
C GLY A 71 -1.69 -3.13 11.96
N PHE A 72 -2.37 -1.99 11.98
CA PHE A 72 -1.75 -0.66 11.99
C PHE A 72 -0.83 -0.47 13.20
N VAL A 73 -1.30 -0.77 14.41
CA VAL A 73 -0.50 -0.63 15.64
C VAL A 73 0.73 -1.53 15.60
N ARG A 74 0.60 -2.75 15.07
CA ARG A 74 1.74 -3.64 14.89
C ARG A 74 2.76 -3.06 13.92
N ASP A 75 2.30 -2.59 12.76
CA ASP A 75 3.18 -2.09 11.70
C ASP A 75 3.83 -0.75 12.09
N TYR A 76 3.10 0.13 12.78
CA TYR A 76 3.59 1.40 13.30
C TYR A 76 4.70 1.25 14.35
N ASN A 77 4.57 0.24 15.22
CA ASN A 77 5.57 -0.02 16.27
C ASN A 77 6.78 -0.80 15.77
N LYS A 78 6.83 -1.18 14.49
CA LYS A 78 7.89 -2.00 13.95
C LYS A 78 9.18 -1.16 13.81
N PRO A 79 10.31 -1.58 14.39
CA PRO A 79 11.57 -0.88 14.27
C PRO A 79 11.99 -0.71 12.79
N HIS A 80 12.50 0.47 12.43
CA HIS A 80 12.99 0.72 11.06
C HIS A 80 14.05 -0.29 10.60
N ALA A 81 14.90 -0.77 11.51
CA ALA A 81 15.91 -1.79 11.23
C ALA A 81 15.30 -3.11 10.72
N GLU A 82 14.07 -3.44 11.11
CA GLU A 82 13.37 -4.62 10.59
C GLU A 82 12.86 -4.42 9.17
N TYR A 83 12.61 -3.18 8.74
CA TYR A 83 12.29 -2.84 7.35
C TYR A 83 13.55 -2.81 6.48
N ASP A 84 14.63 -2.22 6.98
CA ASP A 84 15.92 -2.17 6.28
C ASP A 84 16.51 -3.57 6.07
N ALA A 85 16.20 -4.51 6.98
CA ALA A 85 16.58 -5.91 6.89
C ALA A 85 15.62 -6.77 6.02
N LEU A 86 14.59 -6.18 5.39
CA LEU A 86 13.72 -6.89 4.46
C LEU A 86 14.46 -7.19 3.15
N GLU A 87 15.22 -8.27 3.16
CA GLU A 87 15.68 -8.92 1.93
C GLU A 87 14.70 -10.06 1.54
N GLY A 88 14.55 -10.33 0.25
CA GLY A 88 13.75 -11.44 -0.25
C GLY A 88 12.25 -11.12 -0.44
N GLU A 89 11.38 -12.08 -0.08
CA GLU A 89 9.95 -12.03 -0.40
C GLU A 89 9.24 -10.87 0.34
N PRO A 90 8.36 -10.09 -0.32
CA PRO A 90 7.76 -8.92 0.30
C PRO A 90 7.08 -9.20 1.65
N PHE A 91 7.20 -8.27 2.61
CA PHE A 91 6.71 -8.49 3.97
C PHE A 91 5.18 -8.75 4.06
N TRP A 92 4.41 -8.24 3.11
CA TRP A 92 2.97 -8.50 3.00
C TRP A 92 2.63 -9.94 2.61
N LEU A 93 3.62 -10.76 2.25
CA LEU A 93 3.49 -12.20 2.01
C LEU A 93 3.99 -13.05 3.19
N ARG A 94 4.65 -12.45 4.18
CA ARG A 94 5.18 -13.15 5.36
C ARG A 94 4.09 -13.19 6.43
N SER A 95 3.15 -14.12 6.28
CA SER A 95 2.12 -14.46 7.29
C SER A 95 2.66 -15.36 8.39
#